data_AF-A0A9D8CEP4-F1
#
_entry.id   AF-A0A9D8CEP4-F1
#
_cell.length_a   1.000
_cell.length_b   1.000
_cell.length_c   1.000
_cell.angle_alpha   90.00
_cell.angle_beta   90.00
_cell.angle_gamma   90.00
#
_symmetry.space_group_name_H-M   'P 1'
#
loop_
_entity.id
_entity.type
_entity.pdbx_description
1 polymer ?
#
loop_
_entity_poly.entity_id
_entity_poly.type
_entity_poly.pdbx_seq_one_letter_code
_entity_poly.pdbx_strand_id
1 'polypeptide(L)'
;MGQGDTRRLTAPALAVGAAGAVAVLPEGEIVALDHAAAVRRIVPARPLVCHAGVTARRLGIRRFAALDVLELFAFARPAAPLVPTPRGLAAALGLAPPTDLEDEALVLIAAASALLADLAEEGRATDGAAASIAFAMAKAGWSWGSSVLAALGAP
;
A
#
# COMPACT_ATOMS: atom_id res chain seq x y z
N MET A 1 -11.31 28.17 6.94
CA MET A 1 -11.47 27.30 8.12
C MET A 1 -12.31 26.12 7.67
N GLY A 2 -11.81 24.93 7.37
CA GLY A 2 -10.45 24.40 7.46
C GLY A 2 -9.94 23.85 6.12
N GLN A 3 -8.66 24.05 5.88
CA GLN A 3 -7.87 23.21 4.98
C GLN A 3 -7.28 22.08 5.80
N GLY A 4 -7.21 20.87 5.23
CA GLY A 4 -6.35 19.80 5.70
C GLY A 4 -7.08 18.51 6.05
N ASP A 5 -6.60 17.44 5.43
CA ASP A 5 -6.62 16.04 5.89
C ASP A 5 -7.67 15.09 5.30
N THR A 6 -7.64 14.89 3.98
CA THR A 6 -8.29 13.74 3.30
C THR A 6 -7.29 12.91 2.49
N ARG A 7 -5.99 12.99 2.79
CA ARG A 7 -4.94 12.27 2.04
C ARG A 7 -4.04 11.38 2.91
N ARG A 8 -4.39 11.17 4.19
CA ARG A 8 -3.65 10.24 5.05
C ARG A 8 -4.15 8.82 4.85
N LEU A 9 -3.24 7.90 4.55
CA LEU A 9 -3.51 6.47 4.60
C LEU A 9 -3.84 6.10 6.05
N THR A 10 -5.04 5.57 6.28
CA THR A 10 -5.53 5.20 7.62
C THR A 10 -5.38 3.71 7.92
N ALA A 11 -4.79 2.94 7.00
CA ALA A 11 -4.49 1.53 7.22
C ALA A 11 -3.10 1.36 7.85
N PRO A 12 -2.92 0.42 8.79
CA PRO A 12 -1.58 0.10 9.29
C PRO A 12 -0.73 -0.51 8.18
N ALA A 13 0.58 -0.26 8.19
CA ALA A 13 1.53 -0.95 7.31
C ALA A 13 2.11 -2.15 8.02
N LEU A 14 2.21 -3.29 7.33
CA LEU A 14 2.67 -4.55 7.90
C LEU A 14 3.82 -5.15 7.08
N ALA A 15 5.00 -5.23 7.70
CA ALA A 15 6.13 -5.99 7.20
C ALA A 15 6.24 -7.30 7.98
N VAL A 16 6.44 -8.42 7.28
CA VAL A 16 6.49 -9.76 7.89
C VAL A 16 7.79 -10.44 7.52
N GLY A 17 8.65 -10.68 8.50
CA GLY A 17 9.89 -11.45 8.35
C GLY A 17 9.71 -12.92 8.71
N ALA A 18 10.83 -13.67 8.69
CA ALA A 18 10.84 -15.08 9.06
C ALA A 18 10.57 -15.32 10.55
N ALA A 19 11.06 -14.43 11.43
CA ALA A 19 10.98 -14.58 12.88
C ALA A 19 9.82 -13.79 13.54
N GLY A 20 9.10 -12.96 12.77
CA GLY A 20 8.03 -12.11 13.30
C GLY A 20 7.55 -11.08 12.30
N ALA A 21 6.88 -10.05 12.79
CA ALA A 21 6.33 -8.96 12.00
C ALA A 21 6.48 -7.62 12.73
N VAL A 22 6.51 -6.54 11.95
CA VAL A 22 6.42 -5.16 12.45
C VAL A 22 5.25 -4.48 11.76
N ALA A 23 4.44 -3.78 12.55
CA ALA A 23 3.37 -2.95 12.04
C ALA A 23 3.61 -1.48 12.42
N VAL A 24 3.37 -0.57 11.48
CA VAL A 24 3.26 0.87 11.74
C VAL A 24 1.76 1.20 11.73
N LEU A 25 1.23 1.62 12.88
CA LEU A 25 -0.17 2.00 13.02
C LEU A 25 -0.45 3.37 12.37
N PRO A 26 -1.71 3.70 12.05
CA PRO A 26 -2.06 4.98 11.42
C PRO A 26 -1.61 6.21 12.22
N GLU A 27 -1.52 6.08 13.54
CA GLU A 27 -1.06 7.11 14.47
C GLU A 27 0.48 7.27 14.47
N GLY A 28 1.20 6.37 13.80
CA GLY A 28 2.66 6.33 13.72
C GLY A 28 3.33 5.44 14.76
N GLU A 29 2.56 4.76 15.62
CA GLU A 29 3.10 3.79 16.57
C GLU A 29 3.67 2.57 15.84
N ILE A 30 4.90 2.17 16.20
CA ILE A 30 5.55 0.96 15.68
C ILE A 30 5.40 -0.18 16.68
N VAL A 31 4.88 -1.31 16.22
CA VAL A 31 4.58 -2.47 17.06
C VAL A 31 5.25 -3.72 16.48
N ALA A 32 6.15 -4.32 17.27
CA ALA A 32 6.69 -5.65 16.99
C ALA A 32 5.69 -6.74 17.43
N LEU A 33 5.53 -7.76 16.59
CA LEU A 33 4.50 -8.79 16.72
C LEU A 33 5.06 -10.16 16.33
N ASP A 34 4.59 -11.21 16.99
CA ASP A 34 4.64 -12.54 16.38
C ASP A 34 3.59 -12.67 15.25
N HIS A 35 3.68 -13.71 14.43
CA HIS A 35 2.75 -13.91 13.31
C HIS A 35 1.30 -14.05 13.76
N ALA A 36 1.04 -14.72 14.89
CA ALA A 36 -0.32 -14.93 15.40
C ALA A 36 -0.95 -13.60 15.88
N ALA A 37 -0.17 -12.73 16.50
CA ALA A 37 -0.57 -11.41 16.92
C ALA A 37 -0.79 -10.48 15.72
N ALA A 38 0.03 -10.58 14.66
CA ALA A 38 -0.21 -9.85 13.41
C ALA A 38 -1.53 -10.27 12.74
N VAL A 39 -1.80 -11.58 12.67
CA VAL A 39 -3.09 -12.10 12.15
C VAL A 39 -4.27 -11.60 12.99
N ARG A 40 -4.16 -11.62 14.31
CA ARG A 40 -5.25 -11.23 15.20
C ARG A 40 -5.50 -9.72 15.24
N ARG A 41 -4.43 -8.91 15.24
CA ARG A 41 -4.51 -7.47 15.53
C ARG A 41 -4.48 -6.59 14.28
N ILE A 42 -3.74 -6.99 13.25
CA ILE A 42 -3.44 -6.11 12.11
C ILE A 42 -4.23 -6.50 10.86
N VAL A 43 -4.30 -7.79 10.53
CA VAL A 43 -5.01 -8.29 9.33
C VAL A 43 -6.48 -7.81 9.23
N PRO A 44 -7.28 -7.74 10.33
CA PRO A 44 -8.66 -7.24 10.25
C PRO A 44 -8.77 -5.80 9.75
N ALA A 45 -7.73 -4.98 9.94
CA ALA A 45 -7.67 -3.58 9.51
C ALA A 45 -7.26 -3.40 8.04
N ARG A 46 -7.11 -4.49 7.27
CA ARG A 46 -6.73 -4.48 5.86
C ARG A 46 -5.43 -3.71 5.60
N PRO A 47 -4.30 -4.19 6.14
CA PRO A 47 -3.07 -3.42 6.17
C PRO A 47 -2.49 -3.13 4.78
N LEU A 48 -1.64 -2.11 4.72
CA LEU A 48 -0.68 -1.92 3.63
C LEU A 48 0.36 -3.03 3.68
N VAL A 49 0.57 -3.71 2.55
CA VAL A 49 1.56 -4.79 2.42
C VAL A 49 2.27 -4.69 1.08
N CYS A 50 3.48 -5.25 1.00
CA CYS A 50 4.10 -5.56 -0.29
C CYS A 50 3.87 -7.06 -0.56
N HIS A 51 3.02 -7.39 -1.53
CA HIS A 51 2.70 -8.75 -1.93
C HIS A 51 1.84 -9.53 -0.91
N ALA A 52 0.52 -9.33 -0.93
CA ALA A 52 -0.44 -9.95 -0.01
C ALA A 52 -0.37 -11.48 0.02
N GLY A 53 -0.14 -12.14 -1.12
CA GLY A 53 0.03 -13.59 -1.19
C GLY A 53 1.26 -14.11 -0.44
N VAL A 54 2.42 -13.46 -0.60
CA VAL A 54 3.65 -13.82 0.14
C VAL A 54 3.46 -13.53 1.64
N THR A 55 2.85 -12.38 1.97
CA THR A 55 2.53 -12.02 3.35
C THR A 55 1.61 -13.05 4.00
N ALA A 56 0.54 -13.48 3.33
CA ALA A 56 -0.38 -14.50 3.83
C ALA A 56 0.34 -15.83 4.13
N ARG A 57 1.21 -16.26 3.19
CA ARG A 57 2.04 -17.46 3.39
C ARG A 57 2.96 -17.34 4.60
N ARG A 58 3.63 -16.20 4.78
CA ARG A 58 4.51 -15.96 5.95
C ARG A 58 3.72 -15.97 7.26
N LEU A 59 2.49 -15.47 7.25
CA LEU A 59 1.58 -15.47 8.39
C LEU A 59 0.88 -16.82 8.64
N GLY A 60 1.08 -17.82 7.78
CA GLY A 60 0.44 -19.14 7.92
C GLY A 60 -1.07 -19.14 7.64
N ILE A 61 -1.57 -18.16 6.87
CA ILE A 61 -3.00 -18.05 6.50
C ILE A 61 -3.19 -18.13 4.98
N ARG A 62 -4.42 -18.44 4.54
CA ARG A 62 -4.70 -18.65 3.12
C ARG A 62 -4.71 -17.36 2.29
N ARG A 63 -5.44 -16.35 2.75
CA ARG A 63 -5.60 -15.03 2.12
C ARG A 63 -6.24 -14.05 3.10
N PHE A 64 -6.07 -12.76 2.84
CA PHE A 64 -6.75 -11.68 3.56
C PHE A 64 -6.92 -10.47 2.64
N ALA A 65 -7.84 -9.57 2.99
CA ALA A 65 -7.98 -8.29 2.29
C ALA A 65 -6.86 -7.35 2.72
N ALA A 66 -6.19 -6.71 1.77
CA ALA A 66 -5.07 -5.82 2.02
C ALA A 66 -5.06 -4.68 0.99
N LEU A 67 -4.36 -3.61 1.33
CA LEU A 67 -3.89 -2.61 0.37
C LEU A 67 -2.51 -3.07 -0.13
N ASP A 68 -2.48 -3.86 -1.19
CA ASP A 68 -1.21 -4.35 -1.75
C ASP A 68 -0.55 -3.26 -2.60
N VAL A 69 0.61 -2.77 -2.16
CA VAL A 69 1.34 -1.69 -2.83
C VAL A 69 1.81 -2.10 -4.22
N LEU A 70 1.98 -3.40 -4.49
CA LEU A 70 2.34 -3.87 -5.83
C LEU A 70 1.19 -3.70 -6.84
N GLU A 71 -0.05 -3.85 -6.39
CA GLU A 71 -1.22 -3.60 -7.24
C GLU A 71 -1.35 -2.10 -7.57
N LEU A 72 -1.12 -1.24 -6.57
CA LEU A 72 -1.11 0.21 -6.79
C LEU A 72 0.01 0.63 -7.74
N PHE A 73 1.22 0.08 -7.55
CA PHE A 73 2.34 0.35 -8.44
C PHE A 73 2.02 -0.05 -9.88
N ALA A 74 1.48 -1.25 -10.09
CA ALA A 74 1.11 -1.75 -11.42
C ALA A 74 0.07 -0.85 -12.11
N PHE A 75 -0.85 -0.26 -11.35
CA PHE A 75 -1.82 0.71 -11.86
C PHE A 75 -1.17 2.06 -12.20
N ALA A 76 -0.41 2.63 -11.27
CA ALA A 76 0.15 3.98 -11.41
C ALA A 76 1.33 4.05 -12.40
N ARG A 77 2.07 2.96 -12.55
CA ARG A 77 3.25 2.85 -13.44
C ARG A 77 3.12 1.61 -14.34
N PRO A 78 2.18 1.62 -15.30
CA PRO A 78 1.94 0.46 -16.15
C PRO A 78 3.19 0.08 -16.94
N ALA A 79 3.47 -1.22 -17.02
CA ALA A 79 4.64 -1.81 -17.70
C ALA A 79 6.02 -1.37 -17.17
N ALA A 80 6.10 -0.75 -15.99
CA ALA A 80 7.38 -0.45 -15.36
C ALA A 80 7.99 -1.69 -14.68
N PRO A 81 9.30 -1.94 -14.82
CA PRO A 81 9.97 -3.05 -14.14
C PRO A 81 10.01 -2.83 -12.63
N LEU A 82 9.73 -3.88 -11.85
CA LEU A 82 9.77 -3.85 -10.39
C LEU A 82 10.18 -5.21 -9.83
N VAL A 83 11.12 -5.20 -8.87
CA VAL A 83 11.33 -6.34 -7.98
C VAL A 83 10.25 -6.30 -6.89
N PRO A 84 9.41 -7.33 -6.73
CA PRO A 84 8.20 -7.28 -5.88
C PRO A 84 8.51 -7.44 -4.39
N THR A 85 9.35 -6.55 -3.86
CA THR A 85 9.79 -6.52 -2.46
C THR A 85 9.80 -5.07 -1.95
N PRO A 86 9.75 -4.82 -0.64
CA PRO A 86 9.87 -3.46 -0.11
C PRO A 86 11.15 -2.75 -0.59
N ARG A 87 12.30 -3.45 -0.60
CA ARG A 87 13.55 -2.92 -1.15
C ARG A 87 13.46 -2.59 -2.64
N GLY A 88 12.76 -3.42 -3.41
CA GLY A 88 12.52 -3.17 -4.84
C GLY A 88 11.61 -1.97 -5.09
N LEU A 89 10.56 -1.79 -4.28
CA LEU A 89 9.71 -0.60 -4.28
C LEU A 89 10.53 0.65 -3.94
N ALA A 90 11.37 0.59 -2.90
CA ALA A 90 12.23 1.71 -2.54
C ALA A 90 13.14 2.12 -3.69
N ALA A 91 13.80 1.15 -4.33
CA ALA A 91 14.66 1.40 -5.49
C ALA A 91 13.88 2.02 -6.68
N ALA A 92 12.70 1.48 -7.01
CA ALA A 92 11.89 1.96 -8.13
C ALA A 92 11.32 3.37 -7.91
N LEU A 93 11.17 3.80 -6.66
CA LEU A 93 10.60 5.08 -6.26
C LEU A 93 11.65 6.08 -5.74
N GLY A 94 12.94 5.72 -5.72
CA GLY A 94 14.01 6.58 -5.21
C GLY A 94 13.95 6.83 -3.70
N LEU A 95 13.37 5.90 -2.93
CA LEU A 95 13.28 5.97 -1.47
C LEU A 95 14.52 5.36 -0.81
N ALA A 96 14.74 5.68 0.47
CA ALA A 96 15.79 5.06 1.25
C ALA A 96 15.60 3.52 1.30
N PRO A 97 16.66 2.72 1.08
CA PRO A 97 16.55 1.28 1.10
C PRO A 97 16.31 0.78 2.54
N PRO A 98 15.36 -0.16 2.75
CA PRO A 98 15.09 -0.65 4.09
C PRO A 98 16.21 -1.58 4.58
N THR A 99 16.54 -1.44 5.86
CA THR A 99 17.56 -2.25 6.55
C THR A 99 16.96 -3.30 7.47
N ASP A 100 15.74 -3.08 7.96
CA ASP A 100 14.98 -4.00 8.80
C ASP A 100 13.46 -3.96 8.50
N LEU A 101 12.65 -4.67 9.32
CA LEU A 101 11.20 -4.74 9.13
C LEU A 101 10.47 -3.42 9.42
N GLU A 102 11.03 -2.58 10.30
CA GLU A 102 10.44 -1.25 10.57
C GLU A 102 10.60 -0.37 9.34
N ASP A 103 11.81 -0.31 8.78
CA ASP A 103 12.06 0.38 7.53
C ASP A 103 11.21 -0.18 6.39
N GLU A 104 11.06 -1.50 6.29
CA GLU A 104 10.20 -2.11 5.27
C GLU A 104 8.77 -1.59 5.38
N ALA A 105 8.19 -1.52 6.58
CA ALA A 105 6.84 -1.02 6.80
C ALA A 105 6.71 0.48 6.48
N LEU A 106 7.71 1.29 6.85
CA LEU A 106 7.78 2.71 6.51
C LEU A 106 7.87 2.94 5.00
N VAL A 107 8.64 2.10 4.29
CA VAL A 107 8.71 2.12 2.82
C VAL A 107 7.35 1.86 2.19
N LEU A 108 6.51 0.98 2.75
CA LEU A 108 5.16 0.75 2.21
C LEU A 108 4.29 2.02 2.26
N ILE A 109 4.36 2.76 3.37
CA ILE A 109 3.62 4.01 3.55
C ILE A 109 4.13 5.03 2.54
N ALA A 110 5.45 5.25 2.50
CA ALA A 110 6.06 6.21 1.60
C ALA A 110 5.80 5.88 0.12
N ALA A 111 5.89 4.60 -0.25
CA ALA A 111 5.62 4.14 -1.61
C ALA A 111 4.16 4.38 -2.01
N ALA A 112 3.20 4.00 -1.16
CA ALA A 112 1.78 4.23 -1.43
C ALA A 112 1.47 5.73 -1.56
N SER A 113 2.00 6.57 -0.68
CA SER A 113 1.83 8.03 -0.77
C SER A 113 2.42 8.60 -2.05
N ALA A 114 3.63 8.18 -2.45
CA ALA A 114 4.27 8.64 -3.69
C ALA A 114 3.46 8.23 -4.93
N LEU A 115 2.97 7.00 -5.00
CA LEU A 115 2.18 6.50 -6.13
C LEU A 115 0.82 7.21 -6.25
N LEU A 116 0.17 7.52 -5.13
CA LEU A 116 -1.07 8.31 -5.14
C LEU A 116 -0.82 9.77 -5.52
N ALA A 117 0.32 10.34 -5.13
CA ALA A 117 0.72 11.68 -5.55
C ALA A 117 0.99 11.72 -7.06
N ASP A 118 1.73 10.74 -7.60
CA ASP A 118 1.97 10.61 -9.06
C ASP A 118 0.67 10.57 -9.87
N LEU A 119 -0.38 9.93 -9.34
CA LEU A 119 -1.71 9.87 -9.97
C LEU A 119 -2.47 11.20 -9.88
N ALA A 120 -2.22 11.99 -8.84
CA ALA A 120 -2.89 13.27 -8.60
C ALA A 120 -2.29 14.45 -9.39
N GLU A 121 -1.12 14.26 -10.01
CA GLU A 121 -0.53 15.26 -10.91
C GLU A 121 -1.47 15.57 -12.10
N GLU A 122 -1.62 16.86 -12.44
CA GLU A 122 -2.68 17.38 -13.34
C GLU A 122 -2.73 16.69 -14.71
N GLY A 123 -1.58 16.26 -15.23
CA GLY A 123 -1.49 15.54 -16.51
C GLY A 123 -1.96 14.09 -16.48
N ARG A 124 -2.04 13.45 -15.30
CA ARG A 124 -2.57 12.10 -15.13
C ARG A 124 -3.98 12.09 -14.57
N ALA A 125 -4.34 13.05 -13.74
CA ALA A 125 -5.69 13.22 -13.20
C ALA A 125 -6.74 13.45 -14.31
N THR A 126 -6.32 14.00 -15.46
CA THR A 126 -7.21 14.26 -16.61
C THR A 126 -7.28 13.10 -17.62
N ASP A 127 -6.61 11.97 -17.36
CA ASP A 127 -6.72 10.76 -18.19
C ASP A 127 -8.03 10.02 -17.90
N GLY A 128 -9.05 10.28 -18.73
CA GLY A 128 -10.35 9.64 -18.63
C GLY A 128 -10.33 8.11 -18.78
N ALA A 129 -9.30 7.54 -19.42
CA ALA A 129 -9.15 6.09 -19.52
C ALA A 129 -8.71 5.49 -18.17
N ALA A 130 -7.74 6.11 -17.49
CA ALA A 130 -7.31 5.69 -16.16
C ALA A 130 -8.46 5.74 -15.14
N ALA A 131 -9.25 6.83 -15.14
CA ALA A 131 -10.42 6.96 -14.27
C ALA A 131 -11.48 5.88 -14.56
N SER A 132 -11.73 5.56 -15.83
CA SER A 132 -12.71 4.52 -16.22
C SER A 132 -12.27 3.12 -15.77
N ILE A 133 -10.97 2.80 -15.91
CA ILE A 133 -10.40 1.53 -15.43
C ILE A 133 -10.48 1.47 -13.90
N ALA A 134 -10.09 2.52 -13.20
CA ALA A 134 -10.17 2.60 -11.74
C ALA A 134 -11.62 2.40 -11.25
N PHE A 135 -12.60 3.01 -11.91
CA PHE A 135 -14.02 2.85 -11.56
C PHE A 135 -14.48 1.40 -11.74
N ALA A 136 -14.13 0.76 -12.85
CA ALA A 136 -14.47 -0.64 -13.09
C ALA A 136 -13.81 -1.58 -12.07
N MET A 137 -12.54 -1.36 -11.73
CA MET A 137 -11.82 -2.13 -10.71
C MET A 137 -12.41 -1.90 -9.31
N ALA A 138 -12.78 -0.66 -8.97
CA ALA A 138 -13.44 -0.33 -7.71
C ALA A 138 -14.79 -1.06 -7.58
N LYS A 139 -15.61 -1.05 -8.64
CA LYS A 139 -16.86 -1.83 -8.71
C LYS A 139 -16.63 -3.33 -8.53
N ALA A 140 -15.49 -3.85 -8.99
CA ALA A 140 -15.08 -5.25 -8.82
C ALA A 140 -14.46 -5.55 -7.45
N GLY A 141 -14.36 -4.57 -6.55
CA GLY A 141 -13.88 -4.75 -5.18
C GLY A 141 -12.38 -4.58 -4.99
N TRP A 142 -11.68 -3.93 -5.91
CA TRP A 142 -10.27 -3.59 -5.76
C TRP A 142 -10.04 -2.65 -4.56
N SER A 143 -9.14 -3.04 -3.65
CA SER A 143 -8.92 -2.32 -2.38
C SER A 143 -8.49 -0.86 -2.55
N TRP A 144 -7.76 -0.54 -3.61
CA TRP A 144 -7.28 0.82 -3.89
C TRP A 144 -8.27 1.71 -4.64
N GLY A 145 -9.39 1.14 -5.14
CA GLY A 145 -10.28 1.82 -6.07
C GLY A 145 -10.71 3.21 -5.62
N SER A 146 -11.19 3.35 -4.37
CA SER A 146 -11.61 4.63 -3.82
C SER A 146 -10.46 5.64 -3.70
N SER A 147 -9.28 5.21 -3.24
CA SER A 147 -8.12 6.09 -3.09
C SER A 147 -7.57 6.55 -4.44
N VAL A 148 -7.57 5.68 -5.44
CA VAL A 148 -7.11 5.99 -6.80
C VAL A 148 -8.08 6.92 -7.52
N LEU A 149 -9.40 6.68 -7.42
CA LEU A 149 -10.41 7.59 -7.96
C LEU A 149 -10.30 8.99 -7.34
N ALA A 150 -10.15 9.06 -6.02
CA ALA A 150 -9.93 10.32 -5.32
C ALA A 150 -8.63 11.02 -5.75
N ALA A 151 -7.55 10.27 -5.97
CA ALA A 151 -6.29 10.83 -6.47
C ALA A 151 -6.44 11.40 -7.89
N LEU A 152 -7.15 10.69 -8.77
CA LEU A 152 -7.43 11.14 -10.14
C LEU A 152 -8.44 12.30 -10.22
N GLY A 153 -9.03 12.75 -9.10
CA GLY A 153 -10.09 13.77 -9.11
C GLY A 153 -11.40 13.30 -9.75
N ALA A 154 -11.59 11.97 -9.86
CA ALA A 154 -12.81 11.36 -10.37
C ALA A 154 -13.89 11.31 -9.25
N PRO A 155 -15.18 11.47 -9.59
CA PRO A 155 -16.29 11.43 -8.63
C PRO A 155 -16.53 10.05 -8.01
#